data_AF-A0A7T2DCY0-F1
#
_entry.id   AF-A0A7T2DCY0-F1
#
_cell.length_a   1.000
_cell.length_b   1.000
_cell.length_c   1.000
_cell.angle_alpha   90.00
_cell.angle_beta   90.00
_cell.angle_gamma   90.00
#
_symmetry.space_group_name_H-M   'P 1'
#
loop_
_entity.id
_entity.type
_entity.pdbx_description
1 polymer ?
#
loop_
_entity_poly.entity_id
_entity_poly.type
_entity_poly.pdbx_seq_one_letter_code
_entity_poly.pdbx_strand_id
1 'polypeptide(L)'
;MTRTARVEPIREESREAVLVSGWRVLDVTDPDLPQEISRHDTEPEAIEAARQYEHETSLEPGSPPDDTQDYDASDPQGGKEI
;
A
#
# COMPACT_ATOMS: atom_id res chain seq x y z
N MET A 1 -9.58 0.44 -10.46
CA MET A 1 -9.61 -0.66 -9.47
C MET A 1 -8.31 -0.58 -8.70
N THR A 2 -8.35 -0.21 -7.43
CA THR A 2 -7.14 -0.01 -6.60
C THR A 2 -6.47 -1.36 -6.41
N ARG A 3 -5.22 -1.51 -6.87
CA ARG A 3 -4.46 -2.70 -6.51
C ARG A 3 -3.93 -2.56 -5.10
N THR A 4 -3.89 -3.68 -4.38
CA THR A 4 -3.41 -3.74 -3.00
C THR A 4 -2.22 -4.67 -2.93
N ALA A 5 -1.11 -4.20 -2.36
CA ALA A 5 0.10 -5.01 -2.18
C ALA A 5 0.33 -5.36 -0.71
N ARG A 6 0.92 -6.53 -0.45
CA ARG A 6 1.32 -6.97 0.90
C ARG A 6 2.78 -7.42 0.89
N VAL A 7 3.52 -6.97 1.90
CA VAL A 7 4.90 -7.42 2.15
C VAL A 7 4.90 -8.57 3.14
N GLU A 8 5.59 -9.67 2.82
CA GLU A 8 5.73 -10.83 3.70
C GLU A 8 7.20 -11.28 3.83
N PRO A 9 7.66 -11.70 5.03
CA PRO A 9 8.99 -12.25 5.20
C PRO A 9 9.07 -13.66 4.61
N ILE A 10 10.15 -13.94 3.92
CA ILE A 10 10.52 -15.28 3.46
C ILE A 10 11.26 -15.94 4.62
N ARG A 11 10.62 -16.96 5.19
CA ARG A 11 11.18 -17.71 6.32
C ARG A 11 11.81 -18.99 5.79
N GLU A 12 13.05 -19.22 6.18
CA GLU A 12 13.72 -20.49 6.02
C GLU A 12 13.73 -21.22 7.36
N GLU A 13 13.05 -22.37 7.38
CA GLU A 13 13.02 -23.27 8.52
C GLU A 13 14.27 -24.13 8.52
N SER A 14 15.23 -23.78 9.36
CA SER A 14 16.33 -24.67 9.69
C SER A 14 15.98 -25.45 10.97
N ARG A 15 16.59 -26.63 11.17
CA ARG A 15 16.35 -27.51 12.32
C ARG A 15 16.55 -26.83 13.69
N GLU A 16 17.19 -25.67 13.71
CA GLU A 16 17.69 -24.97 14.90
C GLU A 16 17.15 -23.53 15.02
N ALA A 17 16.69 -22.89 13.93
CA ALA A 17 16.15 -21.52 13.95
C ALA A 17 15.26 -21.19 12.74
N VAL A 18 14.33 -20.24 12.92
CA VAL A 18 13.60 -19.57 11.83
C VAL A 18 14.39 -18.33 11.44
N LEU A 19 15.00 -18.34 10.26
CA LEU A 19 15.73 -17.20 9.71
C LEU A 19 14.87 -16.51 8.66
N VAL A 20 14.81 -15.17 8.70
CA VAL A 20 14.26 -14.39 7.60
C VAL A 20 15.36 -14.25 6.55
N SER A 21 15.15 -14.86 5.38
CA SER A 21 16.12 -14.84 4.29
C SER A 21 15.83 -13.79 3.22
N GLY A 22 14.70 -13.11 3.34
CA GLY A 22 14.32 -11.99 2.48
C GLY A 22 12.86 -11.61 2.68
N TRP A 23 12.36 -10.80 1.76
CA TRP A 23 11.01 -10.24 1.78
C TRP A 23 10.41 -10.36 0.38
N ARG A 24 9.14 -10.74 0.30
CA ARG A 24 8.37 -10.78 -0.95
C ARG A 24 7.24 -9.78 -0.92
N VAL A 25 6.91 -9.25 -2.09
CA VAL A 25 5.75 -8.39 -2.31
C VAL A 25 4.71 -9.20 -3.08
N LEU A 26 3.50 -9.28 -2.55
CA LEU A 26 2.38 -9.98 -3.13
C LEU A 26 1.30 -8.98 -3.56
N ASP A 27 0.79 -9.09 -4.79
CA ASP A 27 -0.50 -8.51 -5.17
C ASP A 27 -1.60 -9.30 -4.46
N VAL A 28 -2.36 -8.62 -3.62
CA VAL A 28 -3.50 -9.17 -2.87
C VAL A 28 -4.79 -8.45 -3.24
N THR A 29 -4.83 -7.88 -4.45
CA THR A 29 -6.04 -7.26 -5.01
C THR A 29 -7.21 -8.24 -5.02
N ASP A 30 -6.94 -9.50 -5.35
CA ASP A 30 -7.83 -10.62 -5.09
C ASP A 30 -7.29 -11.42 -3.88
N PRO A 31 -8.03 -11.46 -2.75
CA PRO A 31 -7.54 -12.12 -1.53
C PRO A 31 -7.49 -13.65 -1.65
N ASP A 32 -8.24 -14.24 -2.59
CA ASP A 32 -8.24 -15.69 -2.84
C ASP A 32 -7.09 -16.09 -3.79
N LEU A 33 -6.55 -15.14 -4.55
CA LEU A 33 -5.49 -15.36 -5.54
C LEU A 33 -4.30 -14.39 -5.38
N PRO A 34 -3.53 -14.49 -4.27
CA PRO A 34 -2.33 -13.68 -4.09
C PRO A 34 -1.24 -14.02 -5.12
N GLN A 35 -0.62 -13.00 -5.74
CA GLN A 35 0.43 -13.18 -6.75
C GLN A 35 1.75 -12.53 -6.33
N GLU A 36 2.87 -13.25 -6.37
CA GLU A 36 4.19 -12.66 -6.08
C GLU A 36 4.63 -11.72 -7.21
N ILE A 37 4.84 -10.44 -6.87
CA ILE A 37 5.28 -9.39 -7.80
C ILE A 37 6.80 -9.29 -7.79
N SER A 38 7.42 -9.31 -6.60
CA SER A 38 8.86 -9.11 -6.44
C SER A 38 9.41 -9.71 -5.13
N ARG A 39 10.74 -9.81 -5.07
CA ARG A 39 11.50 -10.27 -3.91
C ARG A 39 12.69 -9.34 -3.65
N HIS A 40 12.97 -9.09 -2.38
CA HIS A 40 13.99 -8.16 -1.90
C HIS A 40 14.74 -8.76 -0.69
N ASP A 41 15.98 -8.36 -0.49
CA ASP A 41 16.79 -8.80 0.64
C ASP A 41 16.35 -8.11 1.95
N THR A 42 15.90 -6.85 1.86
CA THR A 42 15.53 -6.05 3.03
C THR A 42 14.05 -5.65 3.05
N GLU A 43 13.50 -5.49 4.26
CA GLU A 43 12.13 -5.03 4.49
C GLU A 43 11.84 -3.64 3.88
N PRO A 44 12.68 -2.61 4.08
CA PRO A 44 12.39 -1.28 3.53
C PRO A 44 12.29 -1.29 1.99
N GLU A 45 13.16 -2.03 1.31
CA GLU A 45 13.09 -2.16 -0.15
C GLU A 45 11.78 -2.79 -0.62
N ALA A 46 11.30 -3.83 0.08
CA ALA A 46 10.02 -4.47 -0.23
C ALA A 46 8.83 -3.54 0.04
N ILE A 47 8.87 -2.73 1.10
CA ILE A 47 7.84 -1.73 1.40
C ILE A 47 7.79 -0.65 0.33
N GLU A 48 8.94 -0.15 -0.11
CA GLU A 48 9.01 0.84 -1.18
C GLU A 48 8.46 0.28 -2.50
N ALA A 49 8.81 -0.96 -2.85
CA ALA A 49 8.28 -1.63 -4.03
C ALA A 49 6.76 -1.83 -3.97
N ALA A 50 6.22 -2.24 -2.82
CA ALA A 50 4.79 -2.40 -2.61
C ALA A 50 4.03 -1.07 -2.81
N ARG A 51 4.53 0.02 -2.21
CA ARG A 51 3.92 1.35 -2.35
C ARG A 51 3.94 1.86 -3.79
N GLN A 52 5.04 1.64 -4.51
CA GLN A 52 5.14 2.04 -5.92
C GLN A 52 4.12 1.27 -6.77
N TYR A 53 4.00 -0.05 -6.56
CA TYR A 53 3.03 -0.88 -7.28
C TYR A 53 1.59 -0.39 -7.06
N GLU A 54 1.22 -0.05 -5.83
CA GLU A 54 -0.10 0.51 -5.51
C GLU A 54 -0.28 1.90 -6.12
N HIS A 55 0.73 2.76 -6.06
CA HIS A 55 0.67 4.11 -6.63
C HIS A 55 0.52 4.08 -8.16
N GLU A 56 1.33 3.30 -8.87
CA GLU A 56 1.29 3.15 -10.34
C GLU A 56 -0.07 2.67 -10.83
N THR A 57 -0.79 1.89 -10.02
CA THR A 57 -2.06 1.29 -10.38
C THR A 57 -3.27 2.05 -9.84
N SER A 58 -3.05 2.92 -8.84
CA SER A 58 -4.01 3.89 -8.33
C SER A 58 -4.04 5.18 -9.16
N LEU A 59 -3.00 5.47 -9.94
CA LEU A 59 -3.02 6.51 -10.95
C LEU A 59 -3.99 6.12 -12.07
N GLU A 60 -5.29 6.38 -11.89
CA GLU A 60 -6.20 6.46 -13.02
C GLU A 60 -5.66 7.55 -13.97
N PRO A 61 -5.31 7.22 -15.23
CA PRO A 61 -4.91 8.22 -16.20
C PRO A 61 -6.15 9.06 -16.53
N GLY A 62 -6.34 10.16 -15.80
CA GLY A 62 -7.46 11.08 -16.04
C GLY A 62 -8.16 11.63 -14.80
N SER A 63 -7.68 11.41 -13.58
CA SER A 63 -8.12 12.25 -12.47
C SER A 63 -7.57 13.67 -12.72
N PRO A 64 -8.40 14.68 -13.00
CA PRO A 64 -7.92 16.06 -12.94
C PRO A 64 -7.33 16.25 -11.53
N PRO A 65 -6.23 17.01 -11.37
CA PRO A 65 -5.81 17.38 -10.03
C PRO A 65 -7.01 18.06 -9.37
N ASP A 66 -7.50 17.47 -8.29
CA ASP A 66 -8.52 18.09 -7.44
C ASP A 66 -7.83 19.24 -6.69
N ASP A 67 -7.47 20.29 -7.44
CA ASP A 67 -6.87 21.55 -7.01
C ASP A 67 -7.92 22.46 -6.34
N THR A 68 -8.93 21.87 -5.69
CA THR A 68 -9.88 22.59 -4.83
C THR A 68 -9.99 21.87 -3.49
N GLN A 69 -8.85 21.57 -2.87
CA GLN A 69 -8.77 21.47 -1.40
C GLN A 69 -8.80 22.89 -0.81
N ASP A 70 -9.90 23.60 -1.06
CA ASP A 70 -10.25 24.83 -0.37
C ASP A 70 -10.77 24.44 1.02
N TYR A 71 -9.84 24.19 1.94
CA TYR A 71 -10.16 24.13 3.36
C TYR A 71 -10.48 25.56 3.84
N ASP A 72 -11.72 26.00 3.65
CA ASP A 72 -12.18 27.26 4.25
C ASP A 72 -12.40 27.06 5.76
N ALA A 73 -11.36 27.34 6.53
CA ALA A 73 -11.39 27.32 7.99
C ALA A 73 -12.12 28.53 8.61
N SER A 74 -12.99 29.22 7.85
CA SER A 74 -13.66 30.45 8.27
C SER A 74 -15.16 30.29 8.55
N ASP A 75 -15.63 29.12 8.99
CA ASP A 75 -17.02 28.99 9.48
C ASP A 75 -17.08 28.65 10.97
N PRO A 76 -17.20 29.66 11.86
CA PRO A 76 -17.36 29.43 13.30
C PRO A 76 -18.81 29.19 13.75
N GLN A 77 -19.80 28.95 12.87
CA GLN A 77 -21.21 28.90 13.28
C GLN A 77 -21.97 27.66 12.79
N GLY A 78 -21.48 26.49 13.19
CA GLY A 78 -22.34 25.32 13.42
C GLY A 78 -23.04 25.42 14.78
N GLY A 79 -24.25 25.99 14.85
CA GLY A 79 -24.98 26.07 16.12
C GLY A 79 -26.46 26.42 16.00
N LYS A 80 -27.29 25.38 15.81
CA LYS A 80 -28.68 25.13 16.30
C LYS A 80 -29.75 26.25 16.26
N GLU A 81 -30.93 25.83 15.77
CA GLU A 81 -32.28 26.37 15.92
C GLU A 81 -32.52 27.39 17.05
N ILE A 82 -33.17 28.51 16.70
CA ILE A 82 -34.48 28.99 17.23
C ILE A 82 -35.12 29.98 16.26
#